data_AF-A0A6N2CWA0-F1
#
_entry.id   AF-A0A6N2CWA0-F1
#
_cell.length_a   1.000
_cell.length_b   1.000
_cell.length_c   1.000
_cell.angle_alpha   90.00
_cell.angle_beta   90.00
_cell.angle_gamma   90.00
#
_symmetry.space_group_name_H-M   'P 1'
#
loop_
_entity.id
_entity.type
_entity.pdbx_description
1 polymer ?
#
loop_
_entity_poly.entity_id
_entity_poly.type
_entity_poly.pdbx_seq_one_letter_code
_entity_poly.pdbx_strand_id
1 'polypeptide(L)'
;MTKLKKTIAKQSDLILKIEQMAEEKRYNKLKTESKKLKNTLLMMAYRTETAMYNLMNECYKNNSNDGRMLLKEIVTTDADFIPDY
;
A
#
# COMPACT_ATOMS: atom_id res chain seq x y z
N MET A 1 -38.73 -4.44 -27.58
CA MET A 1 -37.42 -3.87 -27.19
C MET A 1 -37.33 -3.72 -25.66
N THR A 2 -37.37 -4.83 -24.90
CA THR A 2 -37.48 -4.74 -23.42
C THR A 2 -36.67 -5.82 -22.69
N LYS A 3 -35.54 -6.24 -23.27
CA LYS A 3 -34.66 -7.27 -22.66
C LYS A 3 -33.21 -6.82 -22.45
N LEU A 4 -32.85 -5.57 -22.76
CA LEU A 4 -31.45 -5.11 -22.67
C LEU A 4 -31.09 -4.41 -21.35
N LYS A 5 -32.08 -3.98 -20.55
CA LYS A 5 -31.82 -3.24 -19.29
C LYS A 5 -31.69 -4.12 -18.05
N LYS A 6 -31.98 -5.43 -18.12
CA LYS A 6 -32.00 -6.33 -16.96
C LYS A 6 -30.66 -7.05 -16.68
N THR A 7 -29.66 -6.89 -17.55
CA THR A 7 -28.37 -7.59 -17.45
C THR A 7 -27.35 -6.83 -16.59
N ILE A 8 -27.40 -5.49 -16.60
CA ILE A 8 -26.37 -4.65 -15.96
C ILE A 8 -26.52 -4.65 -14.43
N ALA A 9 -27.75 -4.78 -13.91
CA ALA A 9 -28.02 -4.82 -12.46
C ALA A 9 -27.73 -6.18 -11.79
N LYS A 10 -27.27 -7.18 -12.55
CA LYS A 10 -26.96 -8.55 -12.06
C LYS A 10 -25.46 -8.85 -12.02
N GLN A 11 -24.63 -7.81 -12.16
CA GLN A 11 -23.19 -7.96 -12.37
C GLN A 11 -22.35 -7.75 -11.09
N SER A 12 -22.99 -7.36 -9.98
CA SER A 12 -22.36 -7.18 -8.66
C SER A 12 -22.12 -8.47 -7.89
N ASP A 13 -22.76 -9.59 -8.28
CA ASP A 13 -22.62 -10.89 -7.60
C ASP A 13 -21.54 -11.80 -8.24
N LEU A 14 -20.77 -11.29 -9.20
CA LEU A 14 -19.71 -12.05 -9.91
C LEU A 14 -18.34 -11.96 -9.22
N ILE A 15 -18.29 -11.82 -7.90
CA ILE A 15 -17.04 -11.98 -7.14
C ILE A 15 -16.73 -13.49 -7.08
N LEU A 16 -16.16 -14.04 -8.15
CA LEU A 16 -15.65 -15.40 -8.18
C LEU A 16 -14.36 -15.46 -7.36
N LYS A 17 -14.32 -16.32 -6.35
CA LYS A 17 -13.08 -16.62 -5.65
C LYS A 17 -12.12 -17.31 -6.62
N ILE A 18 -10.82 -17.01 -6.52
CA ILE A 18 -9.79 -17.58 -7.40
C ILE A 18 -9.82 -19.12 -7.38
N GLU A 19 -10.17 -19.71 -6.23
CA GLU A 19 -10.34 -21.16 -6.03
C GLU A 19 -11.45 -21.77 -6.90
N GLN A 20 -12.45 -20.98 -7.30
CA GLN A 20 -13.61 -21.42 -8.09
C GLN A 20 -13.39 -21.25 -9.60
N MET A 21 -12.24 -20.74 -10.03
CA MET A 21 -11.94 -20.56 -11.45
C MET A 21 -11.44 -21.88 -12.07
N ALA A 22 -11.91 -22.18 -13.28
CA ALA A 22 -11.40 -23.29 -14.09
C ALA A 22 -9.88 -23.17 -14.25
N GLU A 23 -9.18 -24.29 -14.12
CA GLU A 23 -7.71 -24.33 -13.96
C GLU A 23 -6.98 -23.67 -15.13
N GLU A 24 -7.50 -23.82 -16.34
CA GLU A 24 -7.01 -23.21 -17.59
C GLU A 24 -7.20 -21.69 -17.70
N LYS A 25 -8.12 -21.11 -16.92
CA LYS A 25 -8.35 -19.65 -16.84
C LYS A 25 -8.02 -19.07 -15.47
N ARG A 26 -7.51 -19.89 -14.55
CA ARG A 26 -7.21 -19.48 -13.19
C ARG A 26 -6.02 -18.52 -13.21
N TYR A 27 -6.19 -17.35 -12.59
CA TYR A 27 -5.11 -16.37 -12.50
C TYR A 27 -3.97 -16.90 -11.61
N ASN A 28 -2.96 -17.51 -12.23
CA ASN A 28 -1.72 -17.94 -11.54
C ASN A 28 -0.73 -16.79 -11.28
N LYS A 29 -1.01 -15.57 -11.78
CA LYS A 29 0.02 -14.55 -12.06
C LYS A 29 0.15 -13.42 -11.02
N LEU A 30 -0.57 -13.45 -9.89
CA LEU A 30 -0.49 -12.36 -8.91
C LEU A 30 0.84 -12.28 -8.16
N LYS A 31 1.66 -13.34 -8.11
CA LYS A 31 2.91 -13.32 -7.32
C LYS A 31 3.91 -12.29 -7.83
N THR A 32 4.10 -12.18 -9.14
CA THR A 32 5.07 -11.25 -9.73
C THR A 32 4.61 -9.80 -9.62
N GLU A 33 3.35 -9.52 -9.96
CA GLU A 33 2.82 -8.15 -9.89
C GLU A 33 2.66 -7.66 -8.44
N SER A 34 2.24 -8.53 -7.50
CA SER A 34 2.22 -8.19 -6.07
C SER A 34 3.62 -7.93 -5.53
N LYS A 35 4.63 -8.69 -5.99
CA LYS A 35 6.03 -8.45 -5.62
C LYS A 35 6.52 -7.10 -6.15
N LYS A 36 6.20 -6.75 -7.40
CA LYS A 36 6.54 -5.43 -7.96
C LYS A 36 5.88 -4.31 -7.16
N LEU A 37 4.60 -4.43 -6.84
CA LEU A 37 3.88 -3.44 -6.03
C LEU A 37 4.53 -3.26 -4.65
N LYS A 38 4.79 -4.36 -3.94
CA LYS A 38 5.47 -4.33 -2.64
C LYS A 38 6.84 -3.67 -2.74
N ASN A 39 7.63 -4.04 -3.76
CA ASN A 39 8.95 -3.45 -3.97
C ASN A 39 8.86 -1.94 -4.25
N THR A 40 7.90 -1.50 -5.05
CA THR A 40 7.67 -0.07 -5.30
C THR A 40 7.35 0.66 -4.01
N LEU A 41 6.46 0.12 -3.17
CA LEU A 41 6.11 0.72 -1.88
C LEU A 41 7.35 0.81 -0.95
N LEU A 42 8.14 -0.27 -0.87
CA LEU A 42 9.38 -0.28 -0.09
C LEU A 42 10.38 0.77 -0.58
N MET A 43 10.54 0.91 -1.90
CA MET A 43 11.43 1.91 -2.48
C MET A 43 10.94 3.34 -2.26
N MET A 44 9.63 3.58 -2.25
CA MET A 44 9.05 4.87 -1.91
C MET A 44 9.25 5.21 -0.43
N ALA A 45 8.99 4.25 0.46
CA ALA A 45 9.20 4.40 1.89
C ALA A 45 10.67 4.72 2.20
N TYR A 46 11.60 3.94 1.65
CA TYR A 46 13.05 4.18 1.81
C TYR A 46 13.48 5.57 1.31
N ARG A 47 12.96 6.02 0.16
CA ARG A 47 13.27 7.35 -0.38
C ARG A 47 12.72 8.47 0.51
N THR A 48 11.51 8.30 1.01
CA THR A 48 10.85 9.28 1.89
C THR A 48 11.60 9.38 3.22
N GLU A 49 11.94 8.24 3.83
CA GLU A 49 12.75 8.18 5.05
C GLU A 49 14.13 8.82 4.86
N THR A 50 14.77 8.58 3.71
CA THR A 50 16.05 9.22 3.37
C THR A 50 15.92 10.74 3.28
N ALA A 51 14.85 11.24 2.65
CA ALA A 51 14.59 12.68 2.57
C ALA A 51 14.33 13.29 3.97
N MET A 52 13.51 12.65 4.80
CA MET A 52 13.22 13.11 6.17
C MET A 52 14.49 13.18 7.02
N TYR A 53 15.35 12.16 6.94
CA TYR A 53 16.63 12.16 7.65
C TYR A 53 17.54 13.30 7.20
N ASN A 54 17.59 13.59 5.90
CA ASN A 54 18.40 14.69 5.40
C ASN A 54 17.87 16.05 5.89
N LEU A 55 16.54 16.22 5.97
CA LEU A 55 15.92 17.42 6.55
C LEU A 55 16.23 17.54 8.06
N MET A 56 16.30 16.41 8.76
CA MET A 56 16.51 16.39 10.21
C MET A 56 17.91 16.88 10.63
N ASN A 57 18.90 16.88 9.73
CA ASN A 57 20.25 17.39 10.01
C ASN A 57 20.25 18.85 10.49
N GLU A 58 19.29 19.66 10.05
CA GLU A 58 19.21 21.08 10.43
C GLU A 58 18.76 21.28 11.88
N CYS A 59 17.90 20.37 12.38
CA CYS A 59 17.26 20.49 13.69
C CYS A 59 17.83 19.52 14.73
N TYR A 60 18.53 18.47 14.31
CA TYR A 60 18.98 17.39 15.19
C TYR A 60 20.47 17.09 15.01
N LYS A 61 21.28 17.49 16.00
CA LYS A 61 22.74 17.37 15.95
C LYS A 61 23.26 15.93 15.94
N ASN A 62 22.53 14.99 16.52
CA ASN A 62 22.95 13.59 16.64
C ASN A 62 22.47 12.70 15.47
N ASN A 63 21.93 13.30 14.40
CA ASN A 63 21.28 12.58 13.30
C ASN A 63 22.12 11.44 12.72
N SER A 64 23.45 11.60 12.65
CA SER A 64 24.39 10.57 12.18
C SER A 64 24.38 9.27 12.98
N ASN A 65 24.03 9.32 14.27
CA ASN A 65 24.09 8.16 15.17
C ASN A 65 22.72 7.50 15.33
N ASP A 66 21.68 8.29 15.64
CA ASP A 66 20.37 7.79 16.04
C ASP A 66 19.21 8.39 15.22
N GLY A 67 19.50 9.20 14.20
CA GLY A 67 18.47 9.86 13.41
C GLY A 67 17.47 8.91 12.74
N ARG A 68 17.96 7.77 12.22
CA ARG A 68 17.10 6.71 11.66
C ARG A 68 16.23 6.05 12.72
N MET A 69 16.77 5.87 13.93
CA MET A 69 16.03 5.27 15.04
C MET A 69 14.93 6.22 15.52
N LEU A 70 15.22 7.51 15.61
CA LEU A 70 14.25 8.53 15.94
C LEU A 70 13.12 8.61 14.90
N LEU A 71 13.45 8.61 13.61
CA LEU A 71 12.44 8.59 12.54
C LEU A 71 11.56 7.36 12.60
N LYS A 72 12.14 6.18 12.85
CA LYS A 72 11.40 4.94 13.05
C LYS A 72 10.41 5.09 14.21
N GLU A 73 10.88 5.60 15.35
CA GLU A 73 10.03 5.81 16.52
C GLU A 73 8.85 6.75 16.18
N ILE A 74 9.12 7.92 15.59
CA ILE A 74 8.11 8.91 15.19
C ILE A 74 6.99 8.29 14.32
N VAL A 75 7.33 7.38 13.41
CA VAL A 75 6.33 6.77 12.50
C VAL A 75 5.66 5.52 13.07
N THR A 76 6.23 4.90 14.11
CA THR A 76 5.67 3.69 14.74
C THR A 76 4.96 3.94 16.06
N THR A 77 5.28 5.04 16.75
CA THR A 77 4.61 5.41 18.00
C THR A 77 3.15 5.72 17.70
N ASP A 78 2.25 5.18 18.52
CA ASP A 78 0.84 5.54 18.48
C ASP A 78 0.69 7.04 18.71
N ALA A 79 0.14 7.73 17.71
CA ALA A 79 -0.14 9.15 17.80
C ALA A 79 -1.65 9.34 18.00
N ASP A 80 -2.00 10.17 18.98
CA ASP A 80 -3.38 10.57 19.25
C ASP A 80 -3.87 11.52 18.14
N PHE A 81 -4.25 10.95 17.00
CA PHE A 81 -4.86 11.70 15.91
C PHE A 81 -6.32 11.97 16.25
N ILE A 82 -6.65 13.23 16.53
CA ILE A 82 -8.03 13.69 16.64
C ILE A 82 -8.48 14.17 15.25
N PRO A 83 -9.48 13.51 14.62
CA PRO A 83 -9.98 13.96 13.32
C PRO A 83 -10.71 15.30 13.48
N ASP A 84 -10.34 16.29 12.68
CA ASP A 84 -11.04 17.55 12.52
C ASP A 84 -12.09 17.37 11.41
N TYR A 85 -13.32 17.06 11.78
CA TYR A 85 -14.46 16.87 10.87
C TYR A 85 -15.48 17.99 10.98
#